data_AF-A0A2T2T284-F1
#
_entry.id   AF-A0A2T2T284-F1
#
_cell.length_a   1.000
_cell.length_b   1.000
_cell.length_c   1.000
_cell.angle_alpha   90.00
_cell.angle_beta   90.00
_cell.angle_gamma   90.00
#
_symmetry.space_group_name_H-M   'P 1'
#
loop_
_entity.id
_entity.type
_entity.pdbx_description
1 polymer ?
#
loop_
_entity_poly.entity_id
_entity_poly.type
_entity_poly.pdbx_seq_one_letter_code
_entity_poly.pdbx_strand_id
1 'polypeptide(L)'
;FGCDSSSATEKEIPDLVFNVSTESQQAFLRGYLLGDGTVEERIVRCTTVSRDLASGLMYLLSGQGVIASHTVTRAEDLSDRTLNGHTISTPNDVHIIAVQAKSDLAKLKKVWGAHPNGDDFADRMKQRQSKESVRPYEAISDDLVALQVREVEKTKPNNNYVYDFSVEKDENFVAGFGGIMAKNTDADVDGAHIRSLLLTFFYRQLRPLIEKGFIYIALPPLYRIQNGSQEIYCWTDEEMQSRMQELRADGKSPSMQRYKGLGEMDPEQLWTTTMNPETRKIQQVTIQDAAAADRLFSTLMGDSVKPRREFIERNAKYATIDA
;
A
#
# COMPACT_ATOMS: atom_id res chain seq x y z
N PHE A 1 7.00 -17.02 22.62
CA PHE A 1 6.27 -15.77 22.38
C PHE A 1 6.06 -15.66 20.89
N GLY A 2 4.79 -15.64 20.49
CA GLY A 2 4.17 -15.73 19.15
C GLY A 2 5.09 -15.90 17.95
N CYS A 3 4.97 -17.05 17.29
CA CYS A 3 5.14 -17.32 15.85
C CYS A 3 4.85 -18.82 15.73
N ASP A 4 3.67 -19.25 15.28
CA ASP A 4 3.36 -20.67 15.02
C ASP A 4 4.10 -21.19 13.76
N SER A 5 5.31 -20.67 13.54
CA SER A 5 6.16 -20.88 12.39
C SER A 5 7.07 -22.08 12.62
N SER A 6 7.26 -22.89 11.58
CA SER A 6 8.12 -24.07 11.63
C SER A 6 9.61 -23.72 11.69
N SER A 7 9.97 -22.51 11.27
CA SER A 7 11.35 -22.04 11.17
C SER A 7 11.52 -20.56 11.58
N ALA A 8 12.75 -20.13 11.82
CA ALA A 8 13.06 -18.75 12.20
C ALA A 8 12.81 -17.73 11.07
N THR A 9 12.84 -18.17 9.81
CA THR A 9 12.62 -17.36 8.60
C THR A 9 11.14 -17.12 8.31
N GLU A 10 10.25 -17.97 8.84
CA GLU A 10 8.79 -17.89 8.65
C GLU A 10 8.08 -17.20 9.82
N LYS A 11 8.84 -16.67 10.78
CA LYS A 11 8.28 -15.97 11.93
C LYS A 11 7.49 -14.75 11.48
N GLU A 12 6.34 -14.49 12.08
CA GLU A 12 5.55 -13.29 11.83
C GLU A 12 4.89 -12.79 13.11
N ILE A 13 4.51 -11.51 13.15
CA ILE A 13 3.71 -10.99 14.25
C ILE A 13 2.26 -11.43 14.05
N PRO A 14 1.64 -12.12 15.01
CA PRO A 14 0.24 -12.53 14.89
C PRO A 14 -0.69 -11.32 14.69
N ASP A 15 -1.66 -11.44 13.78
CA ASP A 15 -2.60 -10.36 13.44
C ASP A 15 -3.31 -9.73 14.64
N LEU A 16 -3.57 -10.53 15.67
CA LEU A 16 -4.16 -10.07 16.93
C LEU A 16 -3.36 -8.92 17.55
N VAL A 17 -2.03 -8.94 17.46
CA VAL A 17 -1.15 -7.93 18.06
C VAL A 17 -1.38 -6.55 17.44
N PHE A 18 -1.71 -6.48 16.14
CA PHE A 18 -2.01 -5.21 15.48
C PHE A 18 -3.36 -4.62 15.90
N ASN A 19 -4.29 -5.45 16.38
CA ASN A 19 -5.66 -5.07 16.72
C ASN A 19 -5.92 -4.84 18.22
N VAL A 20 -4.89 -4.96 19.06
CA VAL A 20 -5.00 -4.69 20.50
C VAL A 20 -4.58 -3.26 20.84
N SER A 21 -4.86 -2.85 22.09
CA SER A 21 -4.48 -1.53 22.59
C SER A 21 -2.98 -1.23 22.45
N THR A 22 -2.62 0.05 22.36
CA THR A 22 -1.21 0.50 22.34
C THR A 22 -0.41 -0.02 23.53
N GLU A 23 -1.03 -0.17 24.70
CA GLU A 23 -0.37 -0.74 25.88
C GLU A 23 -0.03 -2.23 25.70
N SER A 24 -0.95 -3.00 25.11
CA SER A 24 -0.72 -4.40 24.76
C SER A 24 0.34 -4.56 23.67
N GLN A 25 0.35 -3.68 22.66
CA GLN A 25 1.41 -3.64 21.65
C GLN A 25 2.78 -3.33 22.25
N GLN A 26 2.86 -2.38 23.20
CA GLN A 26 4.09 -2.09 23.94
C GLN A 26 4.53 -3.26 24.81
N ALA A 27 3.60 -4.01 25.41
CA ALA A 27 3.92 -5.22 26.15
C ALA A 27 4.49 -6.31 25.24
N PHE A 28 3.96 -6.47 24.02
CA PHE A 28 4.51 -7.36 23.00
C PHE A 28 5.94 -6.95 22.61
N LEU A 29 6.14 -5.68 22.22
CA LEU A 29 7.47 -5.17 21.87
C LEU A 29 8.47 -5.33 23.01
N ARG A 30 8.03 -5.14 24.26
CA ARG A 30 8.87 -5.34 25.45
C ARG A 30 9.29 -6.81 25.57
N GLY A 31 8.34 -7.73 25.45
CA GLY A 31 8.61 -9.16 25.47
C GLY A 31 9.58 -9.58 24.37
N TYR A 32 9.40 -9.04 23.17
CA TYR A 32 10.28 -9.29 22.04
C TYR A 32 11.69 -8.73 22.27
N LEU A 33 11.80 -7.47 22.71
CA LEU A 33 13.08 -6.84 23.01
C LEU A 33 13.86 -7.56 24.13
N LEU A 34 13.17 -8.13 25.11
CA LEU A 34 13.81 -8.94 26.17
C LEU A 34 14.36 -10.28 25.67
N GLY A 35 13.79 -10.82 24.59
CA GLY A 35 14.23 -12.09 24.01
C GLY A 35 15.31 -11.91 22.95
N ASP A 36 15.00 -11.12 21.91
CA ASP A 36 15.79 -11.00 20.68
C ASP A 36 16.28 -9.55 20.43
N GLY A 37 16.17 -8.69 21.44
CA GLY A 37 16.56 -7.30 21.38
C GLY A 37 17.92 -7.00 21.98
N THR A 38 18.43 -5.82 21.69
CA THR A 38 19.65 -5.30 22.31
C THR A 38 19.48 -3.81 22.57
N VAL A 39 19.82 -3.41 23.80
CA VAL A 39 19.87 -2.00 24.22
C VAL A 39 21.33 -1.64 24.48
N GLU A 40 21.86 -0.76 23.64
CA GLU A 40 23.24 -0.28 23.66
C GLU A 40 23.25 1.25 23.62
N GLU A 41 24.38 1.88 23.97
CA GLU A 41 24.60 3.32 24.24
C GLU A 41 23.56 4.33 23.72
N ARG A 42 23.20 4.26 22.43
CA ARG A 42 22.27 5.20 21.78
C ARG A 42 21.21 4.52 20.92
N ILE A 43 21.11 3.19 20.97
CA ILE A 43 20.32 2.40 20.04
C ILE A 43 19.56 1.30 20.77
N VAL A 44 18.28 1.18 20.44
CA VAL A 44 17.48 -0.01 20.72
C VAL A 44 17.36 -0.74 19.39
N ARG A 45 17.87 -1.97 19.30
CA ARG A 45 17.86 -2.77 18.09
C ARG A 45 17.25 -4.14 18.31
N CYS A 46 16.65 -4.68 17.26
CA CYS A 46 16.27 -6.09 17.18
C CYS A 46 16.80 -6.67 15.88
N THR A 47 17.13 -7.96 15.90
CA THR A 47 17.68 -8.66 14.74
C THR A 47 16.85 -9.90 14.46
N THR A 48 16.50 -10.13 13.20
CA THR A 48 15.73 -11.30 12.77
C THR A 48 16.16 -11.76 11.37
N VAL A 49 15.96 -13.03 11.06
CA VAL A 49 16.12 -13.60 9.71
C VAL A 49 14.78 -13.76 8.98
N SER A 50 13.67 -13.41 9.64
CA SER A 50 12.36 -13.33 8.99
C SER A 50 12.07 -11.91 8.52
N ARG A 51 11.76 -11.79 7.23
CA ARG A 51 11.31 -10.57 6.58
C ARG A 51 9.93 -10.12 7.08
N ASP A 52 9.02 -11.05 7.31
CA ASP A 52 7.65 -10.74 7.73
C ASP A 52 7.61 -10.28 9.19
N LEU A 53 8.42 -10.90 10.05
CA LEU A 53 8.62 -10.39 11.42
C LEU A 53 9.27 -9.00 11.41
N ALA A 54 10.27 -8.77 10.56
CA ALA A 54 10.91 -7.46 10.45
C ALA A 54 9.90 -6.37 10.03
N SER A 55 9.10 -6.66 8.99
CA SER A 55 8.04 -5.77 8.51
C SER A 55 6.98 -5.51 9.57
N GLY A 56 6.55 -6.56 10.29
CA GLY A 56 5.59 -6.43 11.39
C GLY A 56 6.11 -5.55 12.53
N LEU A 57 7.39 -5.69 12.90
CA LEU A 57 8.02 -4.87 13.94
C LEU A 57 8.09 -3.40 13.51
N MET A 58 8.47 -3.14 12.26
CA MET A 58 8.46 -1.80 11.67
C MET A 58 7.06 -1.17 11.73
N TYR A 59 6.03 -1.95 11.40
CA TYR A 59 4.64 -1.50 11.45
C TYR A 59 4.18 -1.19 12.89
N LEU A 60 4.46 -2.06 13.87
CA LEU A 60 4.13 -1.83 15.28
C LEU A 60 4.81 -0.60 15.87
N LEU A 61 6.06 -0.34 15.46
CA LEU A 61 6.80 0.85 15.87
C LEU A 61 6.18 2.10 15.23
N SER A 62 5.89 2.06 13.93
CA SER A 62 5.23 3.14 13.21
C SER A 62 3.86 3.50 13.81
N GLY A 63 3.04 2.51 14.17
CA GLY A 63 1.75 2.71 14.84
C GLY A 63 1.85 3.40 16.21
N GLN A 64 3.04 3.44 16.81
CA GLN A 64 3.33 4.19 18.05
C GLN A 64 4.00 5.54 17.79
N GLY A 65 3.99 5.98 16.52
CA GLY A 65 4.70 7.17 16.05
C GLY A 65 6.22 7.04 16.17
N VAL A 66 6.77 5.84 16.28
CA VAL A 66 8.22 5.60 16.38
C VAL A 66 8.76 5.26 15.02
N ILE A 67 9.78 5.99 14.59
CA ILE A 67 10.46 5.72 13.34
C ILE A 67 11.72 4.92 13.62
N ALA A 68 11.74 3.72 13.06
CA ALA A 68 12.88 2.83 13.07
C ALA A 68 13.55 2.81 11.70
N SER A 69 14.84 2.53 11.66
CA SER A 69 15.54 2.15 10.45
C SER A 69 15.49 0.64 10.27
N HIS A 70 15.32 0.20 9.03
CA HIS A 70 15.47 -1.20 8.62
C HIS A 70 16.72 -1.32 7.76
N THR A 71 17.63 -2.21 8.14
CA THR A 71 18.84 -2.52 7.38
C THR A 71 18.85 -4.01 7.08
N VAL A 72 19.14 -4.36 5.84
CA VAL A 72 19.26 -5.75 5.40
C VAL A 72 20.71 -6.02 5.05
N THR A 73 21.29 -7.05 5.65
CA THR A 73 22.59 -7.60 5.23
C THR A 73 22.32 -8.93 4.56
N ARG A 74 22.71 -9.05 3.30
CA ARG A 74 22.47 -10.27 2.52
C ARG A 74 23.31 -11.41 3.04
N ALA A 75 22.81 -12.64 2.92
CA ALA A 75 23.52 -13.84 3.34
C ALA A 75 24.94 -13.94 2.74
N GLU A 76 25.09 -13.53 1.48
CA GLU A 76 26.36 -13.50 0.75
C GLU A 76 27.40 -12.53 1.34
N ASP A 77 26.95 -11.47 2.02
CA ASP A 77 27.80 -10.45 2.62
C ASP A 77 28.13 -10.76 4.09
N LEU A 78 27.52 -11.81 4.67
CA LEU A 78 27.74 -12.17 6.06
C LEU A 78 29.05 -12.94 6.23
N SER A 79 29.96 -12.36 7.00
CA SER A 79 31.17 -13.06 7.44
C SER A 79 30.82 -14.18 8.42
N ASP A 80 31.39 -15.37 8.20
CA ASP A 80 31.35 -16.47 9.15
C ASP A 80 31.84 -16.01 10.54
N ARG A 81 31.11 -16.39 11.57
CA ARG A 81 31.44 -16.06 12.97
C ARG A 81 31.99 -17.29 13.66
N THR A 82 33.08 -17.13 14.41
CA THR A 82 33.57 -18.20 15.26
C THR A 82 32.99 -18.04 16.66
N LEU A 83 32.21 -19.02 17.12
CA LEU A 83 31.71 -19.08 18.49
C LEU A 83 32.19 -20.38 19.13
N ASN A 84 32.91 -20.28 20.25
CA ASN A 84 33.46 -21.43 20.98
C ASN A 84 34.26 -22.41 20.09
N GLY A 85 34.98 -21.90 19.08
CA GLY A 85 35.79 -22.71 18.16
C GLY A 85 35.01 -23.34 16.99
N HIS A 86 33.70 -23.15 16.91
CA HIS A 86 32.88 -23.59 15.78
C HIS A 86 32.59 -22.42 14.84
N THR A 87 32.72 -22.67 13.54
CA THR A 87 32.29 -21.73 12.51
C THR A 87 30.78 -21.76 12.38
N ILE A 88 30.14 -20.62 12.62
CA ILE A 88 28.72 -20.39 12.44
C ILE A 88 28.55 -19.52 11.21
N SER A 89 27.89 -20.08 10.20
CA SER A 89 27.48 -19.37 8.99
C SER A 89 25.97 -19.11 9.03
N THR A 90 25.54 -17.92 8.61
CA THR A 90 24.12 -17.55 8.57
C THR A 90 23.65 -17.60 7.11
N PRO A 91 22.86 -18.61 6.72
CA PRO A 91 22.53 -18.82 5.30
C PRO A 91 21.43 -17.90 4.78
N ASN A 92 20.83 -17.07 5.64
CA ASN A 92 19.69 -16.22 5.32
C ASN A 92 20.06 -14.75 5.52
N ASP A 93 19.33 -13.88 4.83
CA ASP A 93 19.43 -12.44 5.03
C ASP A 93 19.10 -12.05 6.48
N VAL A 94 19.84 -11.07 6.98
CA VAL A 94 19.68 -10.57 8.35
C VAL A 94 19.05 -9.19 8.29
N HIS A 95 17.89 -9.07 8.91
CA HIS A 95 17.13 -7.83 9.05
C HIS A 95 17.41 -7.22 10.42
N ILE A 96 17.86 -5.97 10.44
CA ILE A 96 18.13 -5.20 11.65
C ILE A 96 17.15 -4.04 11.71
N ILE A 97 16.37 -3.98 12.78
CA ILE A 97 15.44 -2.89 13.07
C ILE A 97 16.05 -2.09 14.21
N ALA A 98 16.22 -0.78 14.03
CA ALA A 98 16.90 0.06 15.01
C ALA A 98 16.21 1.40 15.24
N VAL A 99 16.15 1.81 16.51
CA VAL A 99 15.64 3.12 16.95
C VAL A 99 16.76 3.87 17.66
N GLN A 100 17.10 5.06 17.17
CA GLN A 100 18.20 5.88 17.69
C GLN A 100 17.81 7.31 18.08
N ALA A 101 16.71 7.82 17.53
CA ALA A 101 16.27 9.19 17.76
C ALA A 101 15.82 9.38 19.21
N LYS A 102 16.25 10.47 19.86
CA LYS A 102 15.96 10.72 21.28
C LYS A 102 14.46 10.83 21.55
N SER A 103 13.71 11.48 20.64
CA SER A 103 12.26 11.60 20.70
C SER A 103 11.54 10.25 20.65
N ASP A 104 12.01 9.34 19.80
CA ASP A 104 11.34 8.05 19.58
C ASP A 104 11.72 7.03 20.65
N LEU A 105 12.97 7.06 21.09
CA LEU A 105 13.40 6.35 22.29
C LEU A 105 12.59 6.80 23.52
N ALA A 106 12.23 8.07 23.65
CA ALA A 106 11.37 8.52 24.75
C ALA A 106 9.97 7.87 24.71
N LYS A 107 9.37 7.71 23.52
CA LYS A 107 8.08 7.02 23.34
C LYS A 107 8.15 5.54 23.75
N LEU A 108 9.30 4.91 23.50
CA LEU A 108 9.55 3.50 23.84
C LEU A 108 10.03 3.26 25.28
N LYS A 109 9.99 4.25 26.19
CA LYS A 109 10.52 4.08 27.56
C LYS A 109 9.93 2.88 28.30
N LYS A 110 8.63 2.60 28.13
CA LYS A 110 7.96 1.43 28.72
C LYS A 110 8.39 0.08 28.12
N VAL A 111 9.03 0.11 26.96
CA VAL A 111 9.53 -1.05 26.21
C VAL A 111 10.96 -1.36 26.61
N TRP A 112 11.91 -0.45 26.35
CA TRP A 112 13.33 -0.69 26.66
C TRP A 112 13.68 -0.52 28.12
N GLY A 113 12.86 0.18 28.92
CA GLY A 113 13.13 0.39 30.35
C GLY A 113 13.13 -0.91 31.17
N ALA A 114 12.48 -1.96 30.68
CA ALA A 114 12.48 -3.27 31.34
C ALA A 114 13.69 -4.14 30.96
N HIS A 115 14.47 -3.74 29.95
CA HIS A 115 15.67 -4.47 29.55
C HIS A 115 16.76 -4.36 30.64
N PRO A 116 17.62 -5.37 30.86
CA PRO A 116 18.67 -5.32 31.89
C PRO A 116 19.58 -4.08 31.83
N ASN A 117 19.87 -3.60 30.61
CA ASN A 117 20.66 -2.37 30.39
C ASN A 117 19.81 -1.08 30.42
N GLY A 118 18.52 -1.15 30.75
CA GLY A 118 17.56 -0.05 30.62
C GLY A 118 17.85 1.16 31.52
N ASP A 119 18.26 0.92 32.77
CA ASP A 119 18.56 2.00 33.72
C ASP A 119 19.81 2.78 33.32
N ASP A 120 20.90 2.08 32.99
CA ASP A 120 22.14 2.68 32.48
C ASP A 120 21.89 3.43 31.15
N PHE A 121 21.06 2.86 30.27
CA PHE A 121 20.62 3.53 29.05
C PHE A 121 19.83 4.82 29.33
N ALA A 122 18.93 4.81 30.32
CA ALA A 122 18.15 6.00 30.71
C ALA A 122 19.04 7.14 31.19
N ASP A 123 20.09 6.84 31.97
CA ASP A 123 21.01 7.85 32.48
C ASP A 123 21.90 8.44 31.38
N ARG A 124 22.38 7.61 30.45
CA ARG A 124 23.11 8.09 29.27
C ARG A 124 22.24 8.98 28.37
N MET A 125 20.96 8.66 28.23
CA MET A 125 20.00 9.45 27.45
C MET A 125 19.74 10.84 28.01
N LYS A 126 19.82 11.03 29.34
CA LYS A 126 19.72 12.35 29.99
C LYS A 126 20.90 13.25 29.62
N GLN A 127 22.11 12.69 29.54
CA GLN A 127 23.35 13.43 29.24
C GLN A 127 23.50 13.80 27.76
N ARG A 128 22.67 13.21 26.87
CA ARG A 128 22.73 13.45 25.42
C ARG A 128 22.16 14.83 25.06
N GLN A 129 23.02 15.71 24.55
CA GLN A 129 22.60 16.95 23.88
C GLN A 129 21.74 16.61 22.65
N SER A 130 20.59 17.26 22.53
CA SER A 130 19.61 17.05 21.45
C SER A 130 20.09 17.69 20.15
N LYS A 131 21.18 17.20 19.57
CA LYS A 131 21.22 17.16 18.11
C LYS A 131 20.35 15.96 17.75
N GLU A 132 19.05 16.18 17.63
CA GLU A 132 18.25 15.33 16.76
C GLU A 132 18.95 15.43 15.41
N SER A 133 19.76 14.42 15.09
CA SER A 133 20.32 14.27 13.76
C SER A 133 19.13 14.41 12.83
N VAL A 134 19.17 15.44 11.99
CA VAL A 134 18.20 15.80 10.97
C VAL A 134 17.41 14.56 10.60
N ARG A 135 16.14 14.50 11.04
CA ARG A 135 15.23 13.47 10.58
C ARG A 135 15.41 13.45 9.06
N PRO A 136 15.77 12.31 8.42
CA PRO A 136 15.99 12.27 6.97
C PRO A 136 14.66 12.40 6.20
N TYR A 137 13.65 12.94 6.88
CA TYR A 137 12.33 13.19 6.39
C TYR A 137 11.81 14.53 6.92
N GLU A 138 10.98 15.17 6.12
CA GLU A 138 10.19 16.35 6.46
C GLU A 138 8.78 15.89 6.84
N ALA A 139 8.29 16.26 8.02
CA ALA A 139 6.92 15.93 8.43
C ALA A 139 5.95 16.81 7.64
N ILE A 140 5.05 16.19 6.87
CA ILE A 140 4.01 16.89 6.10
C ILE A 140 2.73 17.02 6.94
N SER A 141 2.35 15.95 7.65
CA SER A 141 1.21 15.90 8.57
C SER A 141 1.45 14.84 9.65
N ASP A 142 0.49 14.65 10.57
CA ASP A 142 0.57 13.67 11.66
C ASP A 142 0.78 12.22 11.15
N ASP A 143 0.37 11.95 9.91
CA ASP A 143 0.39 10.66 9.23
C ASP A 143 1.32 10.59 8.00
N LEU A 144 1.97 11.69 7.61
CA LEU A 144 2.79 11.76 6.40
C LEU A 144 4.17 12.37 6.63
N VAL A 145 5.17 11.73 6.02
CA VAL A 145 6.56 12.20 6.01
C VAL A 145 7.10 12.16 4.58
N ALA A 146 7.87 13.18 4.19
CA ALA A 146 8.61 13.22 2.93
C ALA A 146 10.05 12.80 3.17
N LEU A 147 10.52 11.76 2.50
CA LEU A 147 11.91 11.31 2.60
C LEU A 147 12.80 12.07 1.59
N GLN A 148 14.03 12.36 1.99
CA GLN A 148 15.01 12.96 1.06
C GLN A 148 15.43 11.92 0.00
N VAL A 149 15.26 12.25 -1.28
CA VAL A 149 15.81 11.48 -2.39
C VAL A 149 17.34 11.48 -2.30
N ARG A 150 17.95 10.30 -2.12
CA ARG A 150 19.41 10.16 -1.97
C ARG A 150 20.13 10.10 -3.30
N GLU A 151 19.54 9.42 -4.28
CA GLU A 151 20.11 9.17 -5.58
C GLU A 151 19.00 8.98 -6.62
N VAL A 152 19.27 9.37 -7.86
CA VAL A 152 18.38 9.15 -9.01
C VAL A 152 19.22 8.50 -10.10
N GLU A 153 19.03 7.21 -10.34
CA GLU A 153 19.71 6.49 -11.41
C GLU A 153 18.83 6.37 -12.65
N LYS A 154 19.41 6.67 -13.82
CA LYS A 154 18.73 6.48 -15.10
C LYS A 154 18.95 5.06 -15.59
N THR A 155 17.92 4.21 -15.51
CA THR A 155 17.98 2.84 -16.02
C THR A 155 17.71 2.81 -17.53
N LYS A 156 18.31 1.83 -18.23
CA LYS A 156 17.96 1.56 -19.62
C LYS A 156 16.59 0.86 -19.65
N PRO A 157 15.64 1.33 -20.47
CA PRO A 157 14.34 0.68 -20.56
C PRO A 157 14.54 -0.74 -21.09
N ASN A 158 14.14 -1.74 -20.30
CA ASN A 158 14.19 -3.15 -20.72
C ASN A 158 13.07 -3.50 -21.72
N ASN A 159 12.11 -2.60 -21.96
CA ASN A 159 11.03 -2.74 -22.95
C ASN A 159 10.65 -1.38 -23.56
N ASN A 160 10.14 -1.40 -24.80
CA ASN A 160 9.76 -0.21 -25.57
C ASN A 160 8.56 0.57 -25.02
N TYR A 161 7.84 0.04 -24.03
CA TYR A 161 6.70 0.70 -23.40
C TYR A 161 6.78 0.49 -21.89
N VAL A 162 6.88 1.58 -21.15
CA VAL A 162 6.85 1.58 -19.68
C VAL A 162 5.74 2.52 -19.26
N TYR A 163 4.63 1.97 -18.77
CA TYR A 163 3.73 2.67 -17.86
C TYR A 163 3.41 1.72 -16.70
N ASP A 164 3.97 2.07 -15.54
CA ASP A 164 3.66 1.73 -14.14
C ASP A 164 2.96 0.37 -13.88
N PHE A 165 3.56 -0.65 -13.25
CA PHE A 165 4.48 -0.67 -12.12
C PHE A 165 5.27 -2.00 -12.08
N SER A 166 6.58 -1.93 -11.85
CA SER A 166 7.33 -3.07 -11.28
C SER A 166 8.06 -2.54 -10.06
N VAL A 167 7.64 -2.99 -8.90
CA VAL A 167 8.34 -2.73 -7.64
C VAL A 167 9.01 -4.05 -7.28
N GLU A 168 10.35 -4.04 -7.16
CA GLU A 168 11.00 -5.14 -6.45
C GLU A 168 10.52 -5.13 -4.99
N LYS A 169 10.64 -6.30 -4.33
CA LYS A 169 9.84 -6.68 -3.17
C LYS A 169 9.80 -5.69 -1.99
N ASP A 170 10.67 -4.67 -1.88
CA ASP A 170 10.96 -3.99 -0.61
C ASP A 170 10.89 -2.45 -0.57
N GLU A 171 10.26 -1.74 -1.52
CA GLU A 171 10.17 -0.27 -1.45
C GLU A 171 8.75 0.32 -1.45
N ASN A 172 8.54 1.34 -0.59
CA ASN A 172 7.27 2.05 -0.39
C ASN A 172 7.17 3.34 -1.23
N PHE A 173 5.92 3.67 -1.56
CA PHE A 173 5.44 4.64 -2.55
C PHE A 173 5.88 6.10 -2.37
N VAL A 174 6.15 6.76 -3.49
CA VAL A 174 6.20 8.23 -3.60
C VAL A 174 4.96 8.70 -4.39
N ALA A 175 4.06 9.41 -3.69
CA ALA A 175 3.00 10.20 -4.30
C ALA A 175 3.54 11.61 -4.61
N GLY A 176 3.39 12.07 -5.85
CA GLY A 176 3.66 13.47 -6.21
C GLY A 176 2.58 14.43 -5.67
N PHE A 177 2.73 15.73 -5.94
CA PHE A 177 1.85 16.82 -5.48
C PHE A 177 0.44 16.88 -6.14
N GLY A 178 -0.09 15.76 -6.60
CA GLY A 178 -1.42 15.66 -7.21
C GLY A 178 -2.20 14.53 -6.55
N GLY A 179 -3.51 14.72 -6.37
CA GLY A 179 -4.40 13.76 -5.71
C GLY A 179 -4.19 12.32 -6.19
N ILE A 180 -4.38 11.37 -5.28
CA ILE A 180 -4.30 9.94 -5.55
C ILE A 180 -5.33 9.58 -6.63
N MET A 181 -4.82 9.37 -7.84
CA MET A 181 -5.60 8.78 -8.93
C MET A 181 -5.74 7.29 -8.60
N ALA A 182 -6.86 6.93 -7.98
CA ALA A 182 -7.24 5.56 -7.69
C ALA A 182 -7.69 4.88 -8.99
N LYS A 183 -6.69 4.60 -9.82
CA LYS A 183 -6.62 3.52 -10.80
C LYS A 183 -7.47 3.68 -12.06
N ASN A 184 -6.79 3.46 -13.18
CA ASN A 184 -7.34 3.04 -14.44
C ASN A 184 -7.60 1.52 -14.32
N THR A 185 -8.74 1.12 -13.76
CA THR A 185 -9.14 -0.30 -13.76
C THR A 185 -9.76 -0.65 -15.09
N ASP A 186 -9.54 -1.89 -15.55
CA ASP A 186 -10.19 -2.41 -16.75
C ASP A 186 -11.71 -2.16 -16.72
N ALA A 187 -12.28 -2.00 -17.91
CA ALA A 187 -13.67 -1.67 -18.13
C ALA A 187 -14.62 -2.86 -17.86
N ASP A 188 -14.09 -3.96 -17.32
CA ASP A 188 -14.77 -5.21 -17.08
C ASP A 188 -15.23 -5.39 -15.62
N VAL A 189 -15.83 -6.56 -15.37
CA VAL A 189 -16.37 -6.95 -14.05
C VAL A 189 -15.28 -7.09 -13.00
N ASP A 190 -14.08 -7.51 -13.39
CA ASP A 190 -12.93 -7.71 -12.50
C ASP A 190 -12.31 -6.36 -12.10
N GLY A 191 -12.24 -5.41 -13.03
CA GLY A 191 -11.89 -4.03 -12.76
C GLY A 191 -12.85 -3.36 -11.78
N ALA A 192 -14.16 -3.61 -11.90
CA ALA A 192 -15.15 -3.14 -10.94
C ALA A 192 -14.98 -3.76 -9.53
N HIS A 193 -14.59 -5.04 -9.46
CA HIS A 193 -14.31 -5.69 -8.19
C HIS A 193 -13.08 -5.10 -7.51
N ILE A 194 -11.96 -4.94 -8.24
CA ILE A 194 -10.74 -4.34 -7.69
C ILE A 194 -10.99 -2.89 -7.25
N ARG A 195 -11.75 -2.13 -8.03
CA ARG A 195 -12.17 -0.77 -7.64
C ARG A 195 -12.91 -0.77 -6.30
N SER A 196 -13.81 -1.72 -6.09
CA SER A 196 -14.55 -1.85 -4.84
C SER A 196 -13.63 -2.19 -3.66
N LEU A 197 -12.65 -3.06 -3.85
CA LEU A 197 -11.64 -3.39 -2.83
C LEU A 197 -10.77 -2.17 -2.48
N LEU A 198 -10.28 -1.44 -3.48
CA LEU A 198 -9.47 -0.23 -3.26
C LEU A 198 -10.26 0.87 -2.57
N LEU A 199 -11.51 1.12 -2.99
CA LEU A 199 -12.37 2.09 -2.31
C LEU A 199 -12.64 1.68 -0.86
N THR A 200 -12.81 0.39 -0.59
CA THR A 200 -12.95 -0.12 0.78
C THR A 200 -11.68 0.13 1.59
N PHE A 201 -10.50 -0.14 1.02
CA PHE A 201 -9.22 0.14 1.65
C PHE A 201 -9.05 1.63 1.94
N PHE A 202 -9.26 2.51 0.95
CA PHE A 202 -9.17 3.95 1.15
C PHE A 202 -10.16 4.43 2.21
N TYR A 203 -11.38 3.89 2.20
CA TYR A 203 -12.41 4.30 3.13
C TYR A 203 -12.13 3.82 4.58
N ARG A 204 -11.57 2.62 4.76
CA ARG A 204 -11.28 2.04 6.08
C ARG A 204 -9.96 2.52 6.66
N GLN A 205 -8.91 2.61 5.84
CA GLN A 205 -7.54 2.86 6.29
C GLN A 205 -7.08 4.30 6.03
N LEU A 206 -7.59 4.94 4.98
CA LEU A 206 -7.10 6.24 4.49
C LEU A 206 -8.24 7.25 4.28
N ARG A 207 -9.23 7.22 5.19
CA ARG A 207 -10.45 8.05 5.10
C ARG A 207 -10.17 9.55 4.88
N PRO A 208 -9.16 10.18 5.51
CA PRO A 208 -8.86 11.59 5.27
C PRO A 208 -8.57 11.94 3.81
N LEU A 209 -8.09 10.99 3.00
CA LEU A 209 -7.81 11.22 1.58
C LEU A 209 -9.09 11.36 0.75
N ILE A 210 -10.14 10.63 1.13
CA ILE A 210 -11.46 10.76 0.49
C ILE A 210 -12.13 12.07 0.96
N GLU A 211 -12.06 12.37 2.25
CA GLU A 211 -12.68 13.59 2.81
C GLU A 211 -12.04 14.87 2.27
N LYS A 212 -10.72 14.86 2.04
CA LYS A 212 -10.00 15.98 1.41
C LYS A 212 -10.14 16.00 -0.12
N GLY A 213 -10.88 15.05 -0.71
CA GLY A 213 -11.17 15.03 -2.14
C GLY A 213 -9.97 14.68 -3.02
N PHE A 214 -9.02 13.88 -2.50
CA PHE A 214 -7.84 13.48 -3.25
C PHE A 214 -8.03 12.20 -4.07
N ILE A 215 -9.11 11.45 -3.86
CA ILE A 215 -9.37 10.21 -4.57
C ILE A 215 -10.18 10.47 -5.84
N TYR A 216 -9.63 10.08 -6.99
CA TYR A 216 -10.28 10.17 -8.30
C TYR A 216 -10.28 8.82 -9.02
N ILE A 217 -11.33 8.55 -9.80
CA ILE A 217 -11.49 7.36 -10.65
C ILE A 217 -11.40 7.80 -12.11
N ALA A 218 -10.53 7.15 -12.89
CA ALA A 218 -10.45 7.38 -14.32
C ALA A 218 -11.63 6.73 -15.05
N LEU A 219 -12.16 7.39 -16.07
CA LEU A 219 -13.25 6.85 -16.90
C LEU A 219 -12.74 6.63 -18.32
N PRO A 220 -12.11 5.49 -18.63
CA PRO A 220 -11.72 5.13 -19.98
C PRO A 220 -12.96 4.89 -20.86
N PRO A 221 -12.86 5.06 -22.19
CA PRO A 221 -13.95 4.75 -23.11
C PRO A 221 -14.19 3.24 -23.20
N LEU A 222 -15.46 2.84 -23.37
CA LEU A 222 -15.86 1.44 -23.53
C LEU A 222 -15.77 0.96 -24.98
N TYR A 223 -15.94 1.89 -25.93
CA TYR A 223 -16.04 1.58 -27.35
C TYR A 223 -15.19 2.51 -28.19
N ARG A 224 -14.60 1.95 -29.26
CA ARG A 224 -14.04 2.68 -30.39
C ARG A 224 -14.84 2.35 -31.64
N ILE A 225 -15.38 3.38 -32.28
CA ILE A 225 -16.00 3.28 -33.60
C ILE A 225 -15.00 3.82 -34.61
N GLN A 226 -14.65 3.01 -35.61
CA GLN A 226 -13.77 3.39 -36.70
C GLN A 226 -14.58 3.55 -37.99
N ASN A 227 -14.45 4.72 -38.61
CA ASN A 227 -15.10 5.07 -39.86
C ASN A 227 -14.08 5.65 -40.83
N GLY A 228 -13.49 4.80 -41.67
CA GLY A 228 -12.37 5.18 -42.52
C GLY A 228 -11.16 5.60 -41.67
N SER A 229 -10.73 6.86 -41.80
CA SER A 229 -9.63 7.45 -41.00
C SER A 229 -10.08 8.06 -39.67
N GLN A 230 -11.39 8.16 -39.41
CA GLN A 230 -11.91 8.77 -38.19
C GLN A 230 -12.11 7.72 -37.10
N GLU A 231 -11.59 8.01 -35.91
CA GLU A 231 -11.84 7.25 -34.69
C GLU A 231 -12.75 8.05 -33.75
N ILE A 232 -13.79 7.40 -33.22
CA ILE A 232 -14.75 7.98 -32.29
C ILE A 232 -14.82 7.10 -31.05
N TYR A 233 -14.55 7.69 -29.89
CA TYR A 233 -14.60 7.00 -28.59
C TYR A 233 -15.94 7.23 -27.90
N CYS A 234 -16.54 6.18 -27.34
CA CYS A 234 -17.82 6.25 -26.61
C CYS A 234 -17.69 5.63 -25.22
N TRP A 235 -18.40 6.18 -24.24
CA TRP A 235 -18.34 5.76 -22.83
C TRP A 235 -19.57 4.99 -22.36
N THR A 236 -20.65 5.00 -23.15
CA THR A 236 -21.90 4.30 -22.85
C THR A 236 -22.39 3.51 -24.05
N ASP A 237 -23.24 2.51 -23.78
CA ASP A 237 -23.92 1.75 -24.81
C ASP A 237 -24.85 2.63 -25.65
N GLU A 238 -25.54 3.59 -25.02
CA GLU A 238 -26.44 4.52 -25.70
C GLU A 238 -25.67 5.44 -26.65
N GLU A 239 -24.53 6.00 -26.20
CA GLU A 239 -23.66 6.81 -27.06
C GLU A 239 -23.18 6.00 -28.26
N MET A 240 -22.69 4.78 -28.03
CA MET A 240 -22.21 3.90 -29.09
C MET A 240 -23.33 3.59 -30.10
N GLN A 241 -24.52 3.23 -29.64
CA GLN A 241 -25.65 2.92 -30.51
C GLN A 241 -26.10 4.13 -31.34
N SER A 242 -26.24 5.31 -30.72
CA SER A 242 -26.60 6.54 -31.42
C SER A 242 -25.59 6.86 -32.52
N ARG A 243 -24.28 6.83 -32.19
CA ARG A 243 -23.21 7.12 -33.15
C ARG A 243 -23.15 6.11 -34.28
N MET A 244 -23.34 4.83 -33.99
CA MET A 244 -23.40 3.78 -35.00
C MET A 244 -24.60 3.98 -35.95
N GLN A 245 -25.77 4.38 -35.42
CA GLN A 245 -26.95 4.65 -36.23
C GLN A 245 -26.77 5.89 -37.12
N GLU A 246 -26.25 6.99 -36.57
CA GLU A 246 -25.94 8.23 -37.32
C GLU A 246 -25.02 7.92 -38.52
N LEU A 247 -23.91 7.22 -38.27
CA LEU A 247 -22.94 6.90 -39.31
C LEU A 247 -23.51 5.97 -40.39
N ARG A 248 -24.37 5.01 -40.00
CA ARG A 248 -25.04 4.12 -40.95
C ARG A 248 -26.11 4.83 -41.76
N ALA A 249 -26.83 5.78 -41.17
CA ALA A 249 -27.81 6.62 -41.86
C ALA A 249 -27.14 7.50 -42.94
N ASP A 250 -25.90 7.93 -42.71
CA ASP A 250 -25.05 8.61 -43.69
C ASP A 250 -24.50 7.68 -44.80
N GLY A 251 -24.92 6.40 -44.83
CA GLY A 251 -24.45 5.41 -45.80
C GLY A 251 -23.03 4.89 -45.55
N LYS A 252 -22.46 5.13 -44.36
CA LYS A 252 -21.13 4.64 -43.98
C LYS A 252 -21.22 3.26 -43.34
N SER A 253 -20.13 2.51 -43.41
CA SER A 253 -20.00 1.17 -42.82
C SER A 253 -18.96 1.18 -41.69
N PRO A 254 -19.27 1.78 -40.52
CA PRO A 254 -18.33 1.86 -39.41
C PRO A 254 -18.09 0.48 -38.78
N SER A 255 -16.85 0.21 -38.39
CA SER A 255 -16.49 -0.91 -37.53
C SER A 255 -16.49 -0.47 -36.07
N MET A 256 -16.87 -1.39 -35.16
CA MET A 256 -16.91 -1.12 -33.72
C MET A 256 -16.03 -2.13 -33.00
N GLN A 257 -15.18 -1.62 -32.10
CA GLN A 257 -14.40 -2.40 -31.15
C GLN A 257 -14.83 -2.02 -29.74
N ARG A 258 -15.01 -3.03 -28.89
CA ARG A 258 -15.24 -2.86 -27.45
C ARG A 258 -13.92 -3.11 -26.72
N TYR A 259 -13.56 -2.22 -25.81
CA TYR A 259 -12.44 -2.41 -24.92
C TYR A 259 -12.91 -3.19 -23.68
N LYS A 260 -12.31 -4.34 -23.41
CA LYS A 260 -12.54 -5.09 -22.17
C LYS A 260 -11.55 -4.68 -21.09
N GLY A 261 -10.31 -4.44 -21.49
CA GLY A 261 -9.25 -3.96 -20.63
C GLY A 261 -8.38 -2.91 -21.30
N LEU A 262 -7.55 -2.26 -20.50
CA LEU A 262 -6.68 -1.17 -20.91
C LEU A 262 -5.50 -1.67 -21.74
N GLY A 263 -5.12 -2.94 -21.58
CA GLY A 263 -4.10 -3.59 -22.42
C GLY A 263 -4.53 -3.79 -23.88
N GLU A 264 -5.80 -3.57 -24.21
CA GLU A 264 -6.31 -3.59 -25.59
C GLU A 264 -6.19 -2.21 -26.28
N MET A 265 -5.73 -1.18 -25.56
CA MET A 265 -5.52 0.17 -26.07
C MET A 265 -4.04 0.42 -26.35
N ASP A 266 -3.76 1.07 -27.48
CA ASP A 266 -2.41 1.56 -27.75
C ASP A 266 -2.07 2.74 -26.81
N PRO A 267 -0.79 2.96 -26.46
CA PRO A 267 -0.39 4.02 -25.53
C PRO A 267 -0.87 5.43 -25.90
N GLU A 268 -0.89 5.77 -27.20
CA GLU A 268 -1.40 7.07 -27.67
C GLU A 268 -2.92 7.20 -27.48
N GLN A 269 -3.67 6.12 -27.68
CA GLN A 269 -5.12 6.07 -27.43
C GLN A 269 -5.39 6.25 -25.94
N LEU A 270 -4.64 5.55 -25.08
CA LEU A 270 -4.80 5.66 -23.65
C LEU A 270 -4.48 7.08 -23.14
N TRP A 271 -3.40 7.68 -23.64
CA TRP A 271 -3.04 9.04 -23.28
C TRP A 271 -4.13 10.04 -23.66
N THR A 272 -4.56 10.03 -24.92
CA THR A 272 -5.52 10.99 -25.46
C THR A 272 -6.91 10.87 -24.86
N THR A 273 -7.34 9.65 -24.51
CA THR A 273 -8.69 9.39 -24.00
C THR A 273 -8.81 9.50 -22.49
N THR A 274 -7.77 9.07 -21.75
CA THR A 274 -7.92 8.78 -20.31
C THR A 274 -6.92 9.54 -19.43
N MET A 275 -5.74 9.89 -19.93
CA MET A 275 -4.67 10.47 -19.11
C MET A 275 -4.43 11.97 -19.34
N ASN A 276 -4.67 12.47 -20.55
CA ASN A 276 -4.42 13.87 -20.89
C ASN A 276 -5.29 14.81 -20.02
N PRO A 277 -4.69 15.71 -19.22
CA PRO A 277 -5.42 16.62 -18.34
C PRO A 277 -6.49 17.49 -19.03
N GLU A 278 -6.32 17.79 -20.32
CA GLU A 278 -7.25 18.61 -21.09
C GLU A 278 -8.49 17.85 -21.58
N THR A 279 -8.36 16.54 -21.81
CA THR A 279 -9.42 15.72 -22.45
C THR A 279 -9.94 14.58 -21.57
N ARG A 280 -9.24 14.24 -20.49
CA ARG A 280 -9.59 13.11 -19.62
C ARG A 280 -10.93 13.32 -18.92
N LYS A 281 -11.66 12.22 -18.77
CA LYS A 281 -12.82 12.14 -17.89
C LYS A 281 -12.43 11.43 -16.60
N ILE A 282 -12.59 12.12 -15.48
CA ILE A 282 -12.33 11.59 -14.14
C ILE A 282 -13.52 11.88 -13.23
N GLN A 283 -13.76 10.99 -12.27
CA GLN A 283 -14.78 11.15 -11.25
C GLN A 283 -14.13 11.29 -9.87
N GLN A 284 -14.43 12.38 -9.18
CA GLN A 284 -13.98 12.58 -7.79
C GLN A 284 -14.85 11.74 -6.84
N VAL A 285 -14.21 11.05 -5.91
CA VAL A 285 -14.90 10.24 -4.89
C VAL A 285 -15.17 11.11 -3.67
N THR A 286 -16.43 11.14 -3.22
CA THR A 286 -16.87 11.90 -2.04
C THR A 286 -17.72 11.02 -1.12
N ILE A 287 -17.64 11.23 0.20
CA ILE A 287 -18.51 10.58 1.18
C ILE A 287 -19.67 11.53 1.48
N GLN A 288 -20.88 11.19 1.02
CA GLN A 288 -22.08 11.97 1.33
C GLN A 288 -22.65 11.62 2.71
N ASP A 289 -22.80 10.32 2.99
CA ASP A 289 -23.24 9.79 4.29
C ASP A 289 -22.29 8.65 4.70
N ALA A 290 -21.44 8.94 5.68
CA ALA A 290 -20.48 7.98 6.21
C ALA A 290 -21.18 6.77 6.86
N ALA A 291 -22.33 6.96 7.51
CA ALA A 291 -23.07 5.88 8.14
C ALA A 291 -23.70 4.95 7.09
N ALA A 292 -24.19 5.50 5.97
CA ALA A 292 -24.65 4.69 4.85
C ALA A 292 -23.51 3.95 4.15
N ALA A 293 -22.37 4.61 3.94
CA ALA A 293 -21.18 4.01 3.34
C ALA A 293 -20.64 2.86 4.21
N ASP A 294 -20.56 3.03 5.54
CA ASP A 294 -20.18 1.99 6.49
C ASP A 294 -21.09 0.76 6.38
N ARG A 295 -22.41 0.97 6.35
CA ARG A 295 -23.39 -0.11 6.22
C ARG A 295 -23.21 -0.86 4.90
N LEU A 296 -23.00 -0.14 3.80
CA LEU A 296 -22.76 -0.70 2.47
C LEU A 296 -21.49 -1.55 2.43
N PHE A 297 -20.36 -1.01 2.88
CA PHE A 297 -19.11 -1.77 2.93
C PHE A 297 -19.19 -2.97 3.85
N SER A 298 -19.84 -2.85 5.01
CA SER A 298 -20.01 -3.97 5.95
C SER A 298 -20.90 -5.07 5.37
N THR A 299 -21.93 -4.71 4.59
CA THR A 299 -22.83 -5.67 3.93
C THR A 299 -22.16 -6.36 2.74
N LEU A 300 -21.44 -5.60 1.91
CA LEU A 300 -20.84 -6.09 0.68
C LEU A 300 -19.50 -6.81 0.91
N MET A 301 -18.67 -6.31 1.83
CA MET A 301 -17.31 -6.80 2.08
C MET A 301 -17.15 -7.54 3.41
N GLY A 302 -18.19 -7.64 4.24
CA GLY A 302 -18.15 -8.41 5.48
C GLY A 302 -18.22 -9.93 5.27
N ASP A 303 -17.86 -10.70 6.29
CA ASP A 303 -17.75 -12.17 6.23
C ASP A 303 -19.09 -12.88 6.05
N SER A 304 -20.19 -12.21 6.40
CA SER A 304 -21.53 -12.79 6.36
C SER A 304 -22.07 -12.86 4.93
N VAL A 305 -22.22 -14.08 4.40
CA VAL A 305 -22.72 -14.34 3.05
C VAL A 305 -24.21 -13.94 2.89
N LYS A 306 -25.03 -14.17 3.92
CA LYS A 306 -26.49 -13.97 3.84
C LYS A 306 -26.90 -12.51 3.58
N PRO A 307 -26.40 -11.50 4.32
CA PRO A 307 -26.69 -10.09 4.04
C PRO A 307 -26.26 -9.64 2.64
N ARG A 308 -25.09 -10.10 2.17
CA ARG A 308 -24.59 -9.82 0.81
C ARG A 308 -25.53 -10.38 -0.26
N ARG A 309 -25.99 -11.62 -0.09
CA ARG A 309 -26.92 -12.27 -1.01
C ARG A 309 -28.26 -11.53 -1.10
N GLU A 310 -28.86 -11.21 0.05
CA GLU A 310 -30.12 -10.46 0.10
C GLU A 310 -29.99 -9.07 -0.56
N PHE A 311 -28.83 -8.41 -0.39
CA PHE A 311 -28.55 -7.13 -1.04
C PHE A 311 -28.52 -7.26 -2.57
N ILE A 312 -27.86 -8.29 -3.10
CA ILE A 312 -27.78 -8.53 -4.55
C ILE A 312 -29.18 -8.84 -5.11
N GLU A 313 -29.93 -9.74 -4.47
CA GLU A 313 -31.28 -10.13 -4.90
C GLU A 313 -32.25 -8.94 -4.96
N ARG A 314 -32.13 -7.98 -4.04
CA ARG A 314 -32.99 -6.79 -4.00
C ARG A 314 -32.63 -5.72 -5.04
N ASN A 315 -31.36 -5.65 -5.48
CA ASN A 315 -30.85 -4.52 -6.26
C ASN A 315 -30.41 -4.90 -7.70
N ALA A 316 -30.19 -6.18 -7.99
CA ALA A 316 -29.85 -6.62 -9.34
C ALA A 316 -31.09 -6.63 -10.25
N LYS A 317 -31.13 -5.76 -11.26
CA LYS A 317 -32.13 -5.82 -12.33
C LYS A 317 -31.70 -6.89 -13.34
N TYR A 318 -32.40 -8.03 -13.33
CA TYR A 318 -32.24 -9.19 -14.23
C TYR A 318 -30.89 -9.91 -14.15
N ALA A 319 -30.69 -10.69 -13.09
CA ALA A 319 -29.82 -11.85 -13.16
C ALA A 319 -30.72 -13.09 -13.25
N THR A 320 -30.76 -13.76 -14.41
CA THR A 320 -31.23 -15.14 -14.50
C THR A 320 -30.26 -15.97 -13.68
N ILE A 321 -30.68 -16.36 -12.48
CA ILE A 321 -29.89 -17.23 -11.63
C ILE A 321 -30.00 -18.61 -12.27
N ASP A 322 -28.90 -19.12 -12.85
CA ASP A 322 -28.83 -20.53 -13.23
C ASP A 322 -28.99 -21.35 -11.95
N ALA A 323 -30.05 -22.16 -11.92
CA ALA A 323 -30.48 -22.98 -10.80
C ALA A 323 -29.58 -24.19 -10.57
#